data_AF-A0A7S0R894-F1
#
_entry.id   AF-A0A7S0R894-F1
#
_cell.length_a   1.000
_cell.length_b   1.000
_cell.length_c   1.000
_cell.angle_alpha   90.00
_cell.angle_beta   90.00
_cell.angle_gamma   90.00
#
_symmetry.space_group_name_H-M   'P 1'
#
loop_
_entity.id
_entity.type
_entity.pdbx_description
1 polymer ?
#
loop_
_entity_poly.entity_id
_entity_poly.type
_entity_poly.pdbx_seq_one_letter_code
_entity_poly.pdbx_strand_id
1 'polypeptide(L)'
;KKLKHFRDLSSCFDIILSTMSSAETGETKQVSLTLAEFRRLVSAQVAEATTAKEEGNQHFKSNAIEGAEEKYHASISMTENILSFPAINRPDFDDLKRKAQRVHVAVLLNLAACALKEKRFEDAVEYAQDVFN
;
A
#
# COMPACT_ATOMS: atom_id res chain seq x y z
N LYS A 1 -15.36 -21.47 12.61
CA LYS A 1 -16.10 -20.90 11.45
C LYS A 1 -15.76 -19.42 11.31
N LYS A 2 -14.80 -19.04 10.45
CA LYS A 2 -14.59 -17.68 9.86
C LYS A 2 -13.20 -17.63 9.18
N LEU A 3 -13.10 -18.20 7.98
CA LEU A 3 -11.97 -18.05 7.06
C LEU A 3 -12.52 -18.16 5.62
N LYS A 4 -13.43 -17.25 5.25
CA LYS A 4 -14.04 -17.22 3.91
C LYS A 4 -14.06 -15.83 3.26
N HIS A 5 -13.34 -14.84 3.78
CA HIS A 5 -13.31 -13.49 3.20
C HIS A 5 -11.93 -13.00 2.76
N PHE A 6 -10.89 -13.85 2.82
CA PHE A 6 -9.54 -13.48 2.39
C PHE A 6 -9.28 -13.74 0.88
N ARG A 7 -10.26 -14.28 0.14
CA ARG A 7 -10.11 -14.61 -1.29
C ARG A 7 -10.79 -13.63 -2.26
N ASP A 8 -11.54 -12.65 -1.76
CA ASP A 8 -12.35 -11.77 -2.64
C ASP A 8 -11.70 -10.42 -2.98
N LEU A 9 -10.57 -10.03 -2.37
CA LEU A 9 -9.91 -8.75 -2.70
C LEU A 9 -8.79 -8.88 -3.73
N SER A 10 -8.12 -10.05 -3.81
CA SER A 10 -7.32 -10.42 -4.99
C SER A 10 -8.16 -10.33 -6.26
N SER A 11 -9.45 -10.67 -6.18
CA SER A 11 -10.41 -10.59 -7.29
C SER A 11 -10.54 -9.18 -7.89
N CYS A 12 -10.42 -8.10 -7.10
CA CYS A 12 -10.50 -6.74 -7.64
C CYS A 12 -9.26 -6.36 -8.46
N PHE A 13 -8.08 -6.85 -8.07
CA PHE A 13 -6.85 -6.68 -8.83
C PHE A 13 -6.80 -7.65 -10.03
N ASP A 14 -7.30 -8.87 -9.86
CA ASP A 14 -7.47 -9.86 -10.92
C ASP A 14 -8.50 -9.42 -11.97
N ILE A 15 -9.52 -8.61 -11.62
CA ILE A 15 -10.42 -8.02 -12.63
C ILE A 15 -9.69 -6.99 -13.49
N ILE A 16 -8.76 -6.22 -12.90
CA ILE A 16 -7.94 -5.24 -13.62
C ILE A 16 -6.86 -5.94 -14.46
N LEU A 17 -6.28 -7.04 -13.98
CA LEU A 17 -5.26 -7.83 -14.70
C LEU A 17 -5.84 -8.85 -15.70
N SER A 18 -7.00 -9.44 -15.44
CA SER A 18 -7.68 -10.38 -16.35
C SER A 18 -8.20 -9.70 -17.60
N THR A 19 -8.53 -8.40 -17.53
CA THR A 19 -8.75 -7.58 -18.73
C THR A 19 -7.47 -7.26 -19.50
N MET A 20 -6.27 -7.46 -18.92
CA MET A 20 -4.99 -7.32 -19.61
C MET A 20 -4.53 -8.61 -20.32
N SER A 21 -5.08 -9.79 -19.97
CA SER A 21 -4.68 -11.08 -20.54
C SER A 21 -5.47 -11.49 -21.79
N SER A 22 -6.30 -10.61 -22.34
CA SER A 22 -6.99 -10.80 -23.63
C SER A 22 -6.57 -9.72 -24.62
N ALA A 23 -5.27 -9.63 -24.91
CA ALA A 23 -4.75 -8.83 -26.01
C ALA A 23 -3.34 -9.32 -26.41
N GLU A 24 -3.27 -10.48 -27.08
CA GLU A 24 -2.26 -10.67 -28.13
C GLU A 24 -2.63 -9.76 -29.31
N THR A 25 -2.47 -8.46 -29.15
CA THR A 25 -2.49 -7.43 -30.20
C THR A 25 -2.09 -6.12 -29.51
N GLY A 26 -1.02 -5.48 -29.99
CA GLY A 26 -0.35 -4.34 -29.37
C GLY A 26 -1.13 -3.03 -29.37
N GLU A 27 -2.34 -3.02 -28.83
CA GLU A 27 -3.13 -1.83 -28.51
C GLU A 27 -3.36 -1.77 -27.00
N THR A 28 -2.64 -0.89 -26.32
CA THR A 28 -2.94 -0.51 -24.93
C THR A 28 -4.33 0.09 -24.88
N LYS A 29 -5.35 -0.72 -24.56
CA LYS A 29 -6.71 -0.27 -24.29
C LYS A 29 -6.68 0.63 -23.05
N GLN A 30 -6.80 1.93 -23.28
CA GLN A 30 -6.88 2.92 -22.23
C GLN A 30 -8.27 2.80 -21.56
N VAL A 31 -8.32 2.19 -20.38
CA VAL A 31 -9.56 2.10 -19.59
C VAL A 31 -9.83 3.48 -18.99
N SER A 32 -10.89 4.15 -19.45
CA SER A 32 -11.33 5.40 -18.84
C SER A 32 -12.12 5.12 -17.56
N LEU A 33 -11.49 5.32 -16.40
CA LEU A 33 -12.16 5.33 -15.11
C LEU A 33 -12.79 6.69 -14.83
N THR A 34 -14.01 6.70 -14.29
CA THR A 34 -14.61 7.94 -13.77
C THR A 34 -13.91 8.40 -12.49
N LEU A 35 -14.02 9.69 -12.16
CA LEU A 35 -13.45 10.24 -10.91
C LEU A 35 -14.03 9.57 -9.66
N ALA A 36 -15.31 9.20 -9.70
CA ALA A 36 -15.97 8.51 -8.58
C ALA A 36 -15.43 7.09 -8.38
N GLU A 37 -15.21 6.35 -9.46
CA GLU A 37 -14.61 5.01 -9.39
C GLU A 37 -13.15 5.08 -8.95
N PHE A 38 -12.37 6.03 -9.48
CA PHE A 38 -11.00 6.26 -9.01
C PHE A 38 -10.97 6.58 -7.51
N ARG A 39 -11.88 7.44 -7.02
CA ARG A 39 -12.02 7.72 -5.58
C ARG A 39 -12.25 6.44 -4.77
N ARG A 40 -13.17 5.59 -5.24
CA ARG A 40 -13.52 4.34 -4.57
C ARG A 40 -12.32 3.39 -4.50
N LEU A 41 -11.57 3.25 -5.59
CA LEU A 41 -10.37 2.42 -5.66
C LEU A 41 -9.28 2.92 -4.72
N VAL A 42 -8.94 4.21 -4.79
CA VAL A 42 -7.95 4.82 -3.90
C VAL A 42 -8.37 4.67 -2.43
N SER A 43 -9.64 4.94 -2.11
CA SER A 43 -10.13 4.81 -0.74
C SER A 43 -10.04 3.38 -0.21
N ALA A 44 -10.33 2.37 -1.05
CA ALA A 44 -10.18 0.97 -0.68
C ALA A 44 -8.70 0.62 -0.45
N GLN A 45 -7.82 1.04 -1.36
CA GLN A 45 -6.39 0.75 -1.26
C GLN A 45 -5.73 1.45 -0.05
N VAL A 46 -6.16 2.67 0.31
CA VAL A 46 -5.74 3.35 1.56
C VAL A 46 -6.19 2.54 2.79
N ALA A 47 -7.40 1.99 2.78
CA ALA A 47 -7.90 1.16 3.87
C ALA A 47 -7.09 -0.13 4.00
N GLU A 48 -6.80 -0.81 2.88
CA GLU A 48 -5.96 -2.02 2.86
C GLU A 48 -4.54 -1.74 3.35
N ALA A 49 -3.93 -0.65 2.90
CA ALA A 49 -2.60 -0.23 3.38
C ALA A 49 -2.62 0.02 4.89
N THR A 50 -3.70 0.62 5.40
CA THR A 50 -3.87 0.87 6.85
C THR A 50 -3.99 -0.44 7.62
N THR A 51 -4.78 -1.40 7.12
CA THR A 51 -4.91 -2.74 7.71
C THR A 51 -3.57 -3.48 7.71
N ALA A 52 -2.82 -3.47 6.61
CA ALA A 52 -1.50 -4.08 6.55
C ALA A 52 -0.53 -3.47 7.58
N LYS A 53 -0.51 -2.14 7.73
CA LYS A 53 0.26 -1.47 8.79
C LYS A 53 -0.18 -1.92 10.18
N GLU A 54 -1.48 -2.05 10.43
CA GLU A 54 -2.00 -2.52 11.72
C GLU A 54 -1.63 -3.97 12.02
N GLU A 55 -1.67 -4.86 11.02
CA GLU A 55 -1.17 -6.24 11.13
C GLU A 55 0.32 -6.24 11.46
N GLY A 56 1.13 -5.44 10.76
CA GLY A 56 2.56 -5.27 11.05
C GLY A 56 2.81 -4.81 12.48
N ASN A 57 1.99 -3.87 12.99
CA ASN A 57 2.07 -3.43 14.39
C ASN A 57 1.81 -4.58 15.38
N GLN A 58 0.89 -5.51 15.07
CA GLN A 58 0.63 -6.68 15.92
C GLN A 58 1.81 -7.66 15.92
N HIS A 59 2.40 -7.92 14.75
CA HIS A 59 3.61 -8.74 14.62
C HIS A 59 4.78 -8.13 15.39
N PHE A 60 5.00 -6.82 15.26
CA PHE A 60 6.07 -6.10 15.95
C PHE A 60 5.92 -6.18 17.49
N LYS A 61 4.70 -5.96 17.99
CA LYS A 61 4.38 -6.10 19.43
C LYS A 61 4.62 -7.51 19.95
N SER A 62 4.37 -8.52 19.11
CA SER A 62 4.60 -9.93 19.41
C SER A 62 6.05 -10.38 19.19
N ASN A 63 6.96 -9.44 18.92
CA ASN A 63 8.38 -9.69 18.63
C ASN A 63 8.64 -10.55 17.37
N ALA A 64 7.66 -10.69 16.48
CA ALA A 64 7.81 -11.35 15.20
C ALA A 64 8.23 -10.32 14.14
N ILE A 65 9.52 -9.99 14.10
CA ILE A 65 10.03 -8.84 13.32
C ILE A 65 9.91 -9.06 11.81
N GLU A 66 10.31 -10.22 11.30
CA GLU A 66 10.18 -10.58 9.88
C GLU A 66 8.72 -10.46 9.39
N GLY A 67 7.76 -10.99 10.17
CA GLY A 67 6.34 -10.87 9.84
C GLY A 67 5.81 -9.44 9.95
N ALA A 68 6.43 -8.58 10.76
CA ALA A 68 6.09 -7.16 10.81
C ALA A 68 6.56 -6.45 9.54
N GLU A 69 7.79 -6.72 9.12
CA GLU A 69 8.39 -6.14 7.91
C GLU A 69 7.64 -6.52 6.65
N GLU A 70 7.26 -7.79 6.50
CA GLU A 70 6.45 -8.25 5.36
C GLU A 70 5.18 -7.41 5.21
N LYS A 71 4.48 -7.16 6.34
CA LYS A 71 3.25 -6.38 6.36
C LYS A 71 3.47 -4.89 6.12
N TYR A 72 4.57 -4.35 6.62
CA TYR A 72 4.96 -2.98 6.37
C TYR A 72 5.34 -2.75 4.89
N HIS A 73 6.13 -3.63 4.27
CA HIS A 73 6.44 -3.54 2.85
C HIS A 73 5.19 -3.66 1.96
N ALA A 74 4.24 -4.54 2.31
CA ALA A 74 2.95 -4.60 1.63
C ALA A 74 2.18 -3.27 1.71
N SER A 75 2.17 -2.63 2.89
CA SER A 75 1.56 -1.31 3.09
C SER A 75 2.26 -0.21 2.26
N ILE A 76 3.61 -0.21 2.22
CA ILE A 76 4.40 0.73 1.39
C ILE A 76 4.01 0.59 -0.08
N SER A 77 4.04 -0.62 -0.64
CA SER A 77 3.72 -0.85 -2.05
C SER A 77 2.34 -0.31 -2.40
N MET A 78 1.34 -0.49 -1.54
CA MET A 78 0.01 0.09 -1.75
C MET A 78 0.04 1.62 -1.74
N THR A 79 0.70 2.24 -0.75
CA THR A 79 0.78 3.71 -0.66
C THR A 79 1.58 4.35 -1.79
N GLU A 80 2.70 3.76 -2.20
CA GLU A 80 3.51 4.23 -3.34
C GLU A 80 2.71 4.18 -4.64
N ASN A 81 2.02 3.06 -4.87
CA ASN A 81 1.13 2.93 -6.02
C ASN A 81 0.07 4.03 -6.03
N ILE A 82 -0.61 4.30 -4.91
CA ILE A 82 -1.59 5.39 -4.80
C ILE A 82 -0.95 6.74 -5.13
N LEU A 83 0.21 7.04 -4.53
CA LEU A 83 0.88 8.34 -4.64
C LEU A 83 1.52 8.56 -6.01
N SER A 84 1.79 7.50 -6.77
CA SER A 84 2.32 7.58 -8.13
C SER A 84 1.29 8.07 -9.15
N PHE A 85 -0.01 7.91 -8.90
CA PHE A 85 -1.06 8.31 -9.85
C PHE A 85 -1.20 9.83 -9.93
N PRO A 86 -1.01 10.48 -11.09
CA PRO A 86 -1.11 11.94 -11.21
C PRO A 86 -2.48 12.49 -10.76
N ALA A 87 -3.55 11.71 -10.96
CA ALA A 87 -4.91 12.08 -10.56
C ALA A 87 -5.08 12.31 -9.05
N ILE A 88 -4.22 11.70 -8.20
CA ILE A 88 -4.26 11.87 -6.74
C ILE A 88 -3.92 13.31 -6.30
N ASN A 89 -3.31 14.11 -7.18
CA ASN A 89 -2.93 15.50 -6.91
C ASN A 89 -4.07 16.49 -7.15
N ARG A 90 -5.25 16.04 -7.61
CA ARG A 90 -6.42 16.93 -7.73
C ARG A 90 -6.97 17.27 -6.34
N PRO A 91 -7.47 18.49 -6.12
CA PRO A 91 -8.03 18.91 -4.82
C PRO A 91 -9.13 17.98 -4.29
N ASP A 92 -9.90 17.38 -5.21
CA ASP A 92 -10.95 16.42 -4.88
C ASP A 92 -10.43 15.23 -4.03
N PHE A 93 -9.15 14.86 -4.14
CA PHE A 93 -8.55 13.70 -3.46
C PHE A 93 -7.56 14.08 -2.34
N ASP A 94 -7.48 15.36 -1.94
CA ASP A 94 -6.52 15.83 -0.93
C ASP A 94 -6.64 15.09 0.41
N ASP A 95 -7.83 14.64 0.77
CA ASP A 95 -8.06 13.88 2.00
C ASP A 95 -7.46 12.46 1.90
N LEU A 96 -7.61 11.80 0.75
CA LEU A 96 -7.06 10.48 0.48
C LEU A 96 -5.54 10.53 0.29
N LYS A 97 -5.03 11.52 -0.44
CA LYS A 97 -3.59 11.78 -0.58
C LYS A 97 -2.93 11.93 0.78
N ARG A 98 -3.45 12.81 1.63
CA ARG A 98 -2.93 13.03 3.00
C ARG A 98 -3.06 11.81 3.89
N LYS A 99 -4.06 10.96 3.70
CA LYS A 99 -4.16 9.68 4.42
C LYS A 99 -3.08 8.70 3.96
N ALA A 100 -2.92 8.52 2.64
CA ALA A 100 -1.88 7.65 2.07
C ALA A 100 -0.47 8.08 2.53
N GLN A 101 -0.14 9.38 2.46
CA GLN A 101 1.13 9.92 2.94
C GLN A 101 1.38 9.65 4.42
N ARG A 102 0.35 9.82 5.27
CA ARG A 102 0.48 9.53 6.71
C ARG A 102 0.70 8.04 6.99
N VAL A 103 0.05 7.17 6.25
CA VAL A 103 0.29 5.72 6.35
C VAL A 103 1.71 5.40 5.90
N HIS A 104 2.13 5.91 4.75
CA HIS A 104 3.46 5.71 4.18
C HIS A 104 4.57 6.10 5.17
N VAL A 105 4.53 7.34 5.68
CA VAL A 105 5.49 7.84 6.68
C VAL A 105 5.48 6.98 7.95
N ALA A 106 4.30 6.62 8.46
CA ALA A 106 4.22 5.80 9.66
C ALA A 106 4.84 4.40 9.45
N VAL A 107 4.70 3.84 8.25
CA VAL A 107 5.25 2.52 7.92
C VAL A 107 6.78 2.58 7.76
N LEU A 108 7.32 3.61 7.12
CA LEU A 108 8.78 3.82 7.04
C LEU A 108 9.41 3.94 8.44
N LEU A 109 8.80 4.72 9.34
CA LEU A 109 9.25 4.82 10.72
C LEU A 109 9.17 3.48 11.47
N ASN A 110 8.15 2.67 11.18
CA ASN A 110 8.03 1.34 11.75
C ASN A 110 9.07 0.35 11.21
N LEU A 111 9.42 0.43 9.92
CA LEU A 111 10.53 -0.35 9.33
C LEU A 111 11.87 0.06 9.95
N ALA A 112 12.10 1.36 10.14
CA ALA A 112 13.26 1.85 10.88
C ALA A 112 13.30 1.27 12.30
N ALA A 113 12.16 1.19 12.99
CA ALA A 113 12.06 0.56 14.30
C ALA A 113 12.36 -0.95 14.28
N CYS A 114 11.90 -1.68 13.25
CA CYS A 114 12.26 -3.09 13.05
C CYS A 114 13.78 -3.26 12.86
N ALA A 115 14.37 -2.48 11.94
CA ALA A 115 15.79 -2.50 11.65
C ALA A 115 16.64 -2.19 12.89
N LEU A 116 16.27 -1.19 13.69
CA LEU A 116 16.92 -0.88 14.97
C LEU A 116 16.87 -2.06 15.94
N LYS A 117 15.75 -2.77 16.01
CA LYS A 117 15.56 -3.92 16.91
C LYS A 117 16.42 -5.11 16.52
N GLU A 118 16.70 -5.27 15.22
CA GLU A 118 17.61 -6.28 14.66
C GLU A 118 19.06 -5.81 14.54
N LYS A 119 19.38 -4.58 14.97
CA LYS A 119 20.70 -3.95 14.87
C LYS A 119 21.18 -3.74 13.41
N ARG A 120 20.25 -3.63 12.47
CA ARG A 120 20.49 -3.23 11.08
C ARG A 120 20.48 -1.71 10.96
N PHE A 121 21.54 -1.07 11.43
CA PHE A 121 21.55 0.39 11.58
C PHE A 121 21.57 1.16 10.26
N GLU A 122 22.16 0.59 9.22
CA GLU A 122 22.19 1.20 7.88
C GLU A 122 20.76 1.30 7.31
N ASP A 123 20.03 0.18 7.29
CA ASP A 123 18.62 0.14 6.88
C ASP A 123 17.74 1.09 7.71
N ALA A 124 17.99 1.17 9.03
CA ALA A 124 17.25 2.10 9.88
C ALA A 124 17.43 3.58 9.49
N VAL A 125 18.64 3.95 9.05
CA VAL A 125 18.93 5.30 8.56
C VAL A 125 18.28 5.53 7.20
N GLU A 126 18.36 4.57 6.29
CA GLU A 126 17.73 4.65 4.96
C GLU A 126 16.22 4.90 5.08
N TYR A 127 15.51 4.07 5.85
CA TYR A 127 14.08 4.25 6.09
C TYR A 127 13.74 5.60 6.75
N ALA A 128 14.61 6.10 7.62
CA ALA A 128 14.39 7.40 8.26
C ALA A 128 14.61 8.57 7.29
N GLN A 129 15.54 8.44 6.34
CA GLN A 129 15.78 9.43 5.29
C GLN A 129 14.62 9.51 4.30
N ASP A 130 14.06 8.35 3.92
CA ASP A 130 12.92 8.26 3.00
C ASP A 130 11.66 8.97 3.52
N VAL A 131 11.53 9.18 4.83
CA VAL A 131 10.43 9.96 5.42
C VAL A 131 10.51 11.45 5.04
N PHE A 132 11.71 11.98 4.80
CA PHE A 132 11.96 13.40 4.56
C PHE A 132 12.18 13.75 3.09
N ASN A 133 12.29 12.73 2.22
CA ASN A 133 12.41 12.88 0.77
C ASN A 133 11.04 12.94 0.09
#